data_AF-A0A7Y5LAR6-F1
#
_entry.id   AF-A0A7Y5LAR6-F1
#
_cell.length_a   1.000
_cell.length_b   1.000
_cell.length_c   1.000
_cell.angle_alpha   90.00
_cell.angle_beta   90.00
_cell.angle_gamma   90.00
#
_symmetry.space_group_name_H-M   'P 1'
#
loop_
_entity.id
_entity.type
_entity.pdbx_description
1 polymer ?
#
loop_
_entity_poly.entity_id
_entity_poly.type
_entity_poly.pdbx_seq_one_letter_code
_entity_poly.pdbx_strand_id
1 'polypeptide(L)'
;MHLRRLAQFALRNLRRQIEFHLLLQALTLPLLAQPQRVLSENNITIKFEASRPESEAAAVMQIAQAARKELTEKYNLSLAMIDFALFSTTYDFCQQTRSPWWLSSVYQNGVIYLQPVRVLHERGILADVIRHEVAHRLLDLATA
;
A
#
# COMPACT_ATOMS: atom_id res chain seq x y z
N MET A 1 -16.06 57.22 -21.55
CA MET A 1 -16.84 56.26 -20.73
C MET A 1 -16.60 54.77 -21.11
N HIS A 2 -16.11 54.44 -22.31
CA HIS A 2 -15.90 53.05 -22.77
C HIS A 2 -14.68 52.31 -22.17
N LEU A 3 -13.58 53.00 -21.90
CA LEU A 3 -12.33 52.38 -21.38
C LEU A 3 -12.50 51.71 -20.00
N ARG A 4 -13.33 52.28 -19.11
CA ARG A 4 -13.60 51.69 -17.78
C ARG A 4 -14.36 50.37 -17.85
N ARG A 5 -15.27 50.22 -18.83
CA ARG A 5 -16.07 48.99 -19.01
C ARG A 5 -15.20 47.84 -19.57
N LEU A 6 -14.27 48.14 -20.47
CA LEU A 6 -13.32 47.17 -21.01
C LEU A 6 -12.34 46.68 -19.94
N ALA A 7 -11.82 47.58 -19.11
CA ALA A 7 -10.97 47.22 -17.98
C ALA A 7 -11.71 46.32 -16.96
N GLN A 8 -12.96 46.66 -16.61
CA GLN A 8 -13.77 45.84 -15.71
C GLN A 8 -14.11 44.46 -16.30
N PHE A 9 -14.30 44.35 -17.61
CA PHE A 9 -14.52 43.07 -18.29
C PHE A 9 -13.25 42.20 -18.27
N ALA A 10 -12.09 42.79 -18.59
CA ALA A 10 -10.80 42.10 -18.54
C ALA A 10 -10.46 41.60 -17.12
N LEU A 11 -10.68 42.42 -16.09
CA LEU A 11 -10.49 42.05 -14.68
C LEU A 11 -11.42 40.92 -14.22
N ARG A 12 -12.68 40.90 -14.69
CA ARG A 12 -13.63 39.81 -14.38
C ARG A 12 -13.24 38.49 -15.05
N ASN A 13 -12.74 38.54 -16.29
CA ASN A 13 -12.27 37.34 -16.99
C ASN A 13 -10.96 36.80 -16.39
N LEU A 14 -10.03 37.68 -16.02
CA LEU A 14 -8.80 37.28 -15.34
C LEU A 14 -9.10 36.65 -13.98
N ARG A 15 -10.03 37.21 -13.21
CA ARG A 15 -10.48 36.64 -11.93
C ARG A 15 -11.11 35.25 -12.10
N ARG A 16 -11.97 35.06 -13.11
CA ARG A 16 -12.54 33.73 -13.41
C ARG A 16 -11.49 32.73 -13.83
N GLN A 17 -10.49 33.13 -14.61
CA GLN A 17 -9.38 32.26 -15.00
C GLN A 17 -8.51 31.85 -13.80
N ILE A 18 -8.26 32.78 -12.86
CA ILE A 18 -7.56 32.49 -11.61
C ILE A 18 -8.39 31.55 -10.73
N GLU A 19 -9.69 31.80 -10.57
CA GLU A 19 -10.59 30.93 -9.81
C GLU A 19 -10.66 29.51 -10.42
N PHE A 20 -10.69 29.40 -11.75
CA PHE A 20 -10.67 28.12 -12.45
C PHE A 20 -9.33 27.39 -12.31
N HIS A 21 -8.21 28.13 -12.33
CA HIS A 21 -6.88 27.59 -12.10
C HIS A 21 -6.69 27.14 -10.64
N LEU A 22 -7.24 27.88 -9.67
CA LEU A 22 -7.25 27.49 -8.25
C LEU A 22 -8.15 26.27 -8.00
N LEU A 23 -9.29 26.15 -8.69
CA LEU A 23 -10.14 24.95 -8.65
C LEU A 23 -9.44 23.73 -9.29
N LEU A 24 -8.71 23.92 -10.39
CA LEU A 24 -7.87 22.88 -11.00
C LEU A 24 -6.70 22.50 -10.09
N GLN A 25 -6.07 23.46 -9.41
CA GLN A 25 -5.01 23.20 -8.42
C GLN A 25 -5.54 22.47 -7.18
N ALA A 26 -6.77 22.76 -6.74
CA ALA A 26 -7.44 22.02 -5.66
C ALA A 26 -7.79 20.59 -6.08
N LEU A 27 -8.08 20.32 -7.36
CA LEU A 27 -8.23 18.96 -7.89
C LEU A 27 -6.88 18.22 -8.03
N THR A 28 -5.76 18.94 -7.96
CA THR A 28 -4.39 18.39 -7.88
C THR A 28 -3.82 18.48 -6.46
N LEU A 29 -4.66 18.46 -5.42
CA LEU A 29 -4.20 18.01 -4.11
C LEU A 29 -3.47 16.67 -4.33
N PRO A 30 -2.28 16.43 -3.74
CA PRO A 30 -1.81 15.07 -3.65
C PRO A 30 -2.97 14.31 -3.02
N LEU A 31 -3.47 13.28 -3.70
CA LEU A 31 -4.36 12.27 -3.14
C LEU A 31 -3.83 12.01 -1.73
N LEU A 32 -4.48 12.60 -0.72
CA LEU A 32 -3.89 12.76 0.62
C LEU A 32 -3.39 11.38 1.01
N ALA A 33 -2.08 11.25 1.27
CA ALA A 33 -1.51 9.99 1.71
C ALA A 33 -2.45 9.45 2.79
N GLN A 34 -3.16 8.35 2.48
CA GLN A 34 -4.24 7.92 3.37
C GLN A 34 -3.61 7.64 4.72
N PRO A 35 -4.23 8.08 5.83
CA PRO A 35 -3.68 7.85 7.16
C PRO A 35 -3.34 6.37 7.28
N GLN A 36 -2.10 6.06 7.64
CA GLN A 36 -1.62 4.68 7.76
C GLN A 36 -1.74 4.22 9.21
N ARG A 37 -2.07 2.95 9.38
CA ARG A 37 -2.02 2.23 10.65
C ARG A 37 -0.93 1.18 10.59
N VAL A 38 -0.44 0.82 11.77
CA VAL A 38 0.61 -0.18 11.94
C VAL A 38 0.17 -1.19 12.98
N LEU A 39 0.27 -2.47 12.65
CA LEU A 39 0.16 -3.58 13.58
C LEU A 39 1.53 -4.26 13.66
N SER A 40 2.14 -4.28 14.84
CA SER A 40 3.47 -4.87 15.06
C SER A 40 3.44 -5.87 16.20
N GLU A 41 3.91 -7.08 15.94
CA GLU A 41 4.00 -8.14 16.94
C GLU A 41 5.11 -9.12 16.58
N ASN A 42 5.90 -9.57 17.56
CA ASN A 42 6.90 -10.62 17.39
C ASN A 42 7.86 -10.37 16.19
N ASN A 43 8.40 -9.16 15.98
CA ASN A 43 9.23 -8.80 14.83
C ASN A 43 8.55 -8.92 13.45
N ILE A 44 7.23 -8.93 13.40
CA ILE A 44 6.44 -8.76 12.18
C ILE A 44 5.72 -7.43 12.26
N THR A 45 5.83 -6.61 11.21
CA THR A 45 5.15 -5.32 11.11
C THR A 45 4.25 -5.32 9.89
N ILE A 46 3.02 -4.84 10.04
CA ILE A 46 2.04 -4.74 8.96
C ILE A 46 1.57 -3.29 8.88
N LYS A 47 1.84 -2.65 7.74
CA LYS A 47 1.37 -1.30 7.41
C LYS A 47 0.14 -1.40 6.51
N PHE A 48 -0.89 -0.63 6.83
CA PHE A 48 -2.15 -0.65 6.08
C PHE A 48 -2.88 0.70 6.20
N GLU A 49 -3.72 1.03 5.22
CA GLU A 49 -4.54 2.24 5.25
C GLU A 49 -5.56 2.19 6.42
N ALA A 50 -5.75 3.31 7.11
CA ALA A 50 -6.59 3.40 8.31
C ALA A 50 -8.08 3.15 8.05
N SER A 51 -8.51 3.34 6.81
CA SER A 51 -9.86 3.02 6.32
C SER A 51 -10.12 1.50 6.29
N ARG A 52 -9.08 0.66 6.37
CA ARG A 52 -9.20 -0.80 6.27
C ARG A 52 -9.54 -1.44 7.62
N PRO A 53 -10.30 -2.55 7.61
CA PRO A 53 -10.53 -3.34 8.82
C PRO A 53 -9.20 -3.87 9.38
N GLU A 54 -8.97 -3.64 10.66
CA GLU A 54 -7.81 -4.20 11.37
C GLU A 54 -7.80 -5.73 11.34
N SER A 55 -8.96 -6.37 11.21
CA SER A 55 -9.09 -7.82 11.07
C SER A 55 -8.33 -8.37 9.87
N GLU A 56 -8.18 -7.62 8.78
CA GLU A 56 -7.37 -8.05 7.63
C GLU A 56 -5.88 -8.06 7.97
N ALA A 57 -5.39 -7.04 8.68
CA ALA A 57 -4.02 -7.01 9.18
C ALA A 57 -3.78 -8.12 10.22
N ALA A 58 -4.74 -8.36 11.11
CA ALA A 58 -4.67 -9.44 12.10
C ALA A 58 -4.64 -10.84 11.44
N ALA A 59 -5.41 -11.06 10.38
CA ALA A 59 -5.38 -12.32 9.63
C ALA A 59 -4.00 -12.55 8.97
N VAL A 60 -3.45 -11.51 8.33
CA VAL A 60 -2.08 -11.58 7.76
C VAL A 60 -1.05 -11.85 8.87
N MET A 61 -1.17 -11.20 10.03
CA MET A 61 -0.28 -11.40 11.18
C MET A 61 -0.27 -12.85 11.63
N GLN A 62 -1.45 -13.44 11.86
CA GLN A 62 -1.57 -14.82 12.32
C GLN A 62 -0.96 -15.82 11.34
N ILE A 63 -1.23 -15.66 10.04
CA ILE A 63 -0.67 -16.52 9.00
C ILE A 63 0.85 -16.37 8.92
N ALA A 64 1.36 -15.13 8.95
CA ALA A 64 2.79 -14.86 8.87
C ALA A 64 3.55 -15.42 10.09
N GLN A 65 2.98 -15.29 11.30
CA GLN A 65 3.54 -15.87 12.52
C GLN A 65 3.59 -17.40 12.44
N ALA A 66 2.51 -18.04 12.01
CA ALA A 66 2.44 -19.49 11.85
C ALA A 66 3.45 -19.99 10.80
N ALA A 67 3.49 -19.35 9.62
CA ALA A 67 4.42 -19.68 8.56
C ALA A 67 5.88 -19.49 8.99
N ARG A 68 6.20 -18.37 9.65
CA ARG A 68 7.57 -18.13 10.14
C ARG A 68 7.98 -19.20 11.14
N LYS A 69 7.14 -19.46 12.15
CA LYS A 69 7.41 -20.49 13.17
C LYS A 69 7.71 -21.84 12.52
N GLU A 70 6.80 -22.30 11.66
CA GLU A 70 6.96 -23.59 10.99
C GLU A 70 8.25 -23.66 10.16
N LEU A 71 8.53 -22.64 9.35
CA LEU A 71 9.70 -22.62 8.48
C LEU A 71 11.01 -22.51 9.28
N THR A 72 11.05 -21.69 10.33
CA THR A 72 12.24 -21.57 11.19
C THR A 72 12.53 -22.85 11.94
N GLU A 73 11.51 -23.52 12.46
CA GLU A 73 11.67 -24.80 13.18
C GLU A 73 12.07 -25.92 12.21
N LYS A 74 11.40 -26.02 11.06
CA LYS A 74 11.63 -27.09 10.08
C LYS A 74 13.00 -27.03 9.42
N TYR A 75 13.50 -25.83 9.15
CA TYR A 75 14.75 -25.62 8.42
C TYR A 75 15.87 -25.06 9.29
N ASN A 76 15.67 -24.98 10.61
CA ASN A 76 16.61 -24.42 11.58
C ASN A 76 17.15 -23.03 11.16
N LEU A 77 16.24 -22.15 10.71
CA LEU A 77 16.56 -20.81 10.24
C LEU A 77 16.48 -19.80 11.39
N SER A 78 17.32 -18.76 11.32
CA SER A 78 17.28 -17.64 12.25
C SER A 78 15.98 -16.85 12.13
N LEU A 79 15.50 -16.31 13.25
CA LEU A 79 14.37 -15.39 13.25
C LEU A 79 14.71 -14.10 12.50
N ALA A 80 13.77 -13.65 11.66
CA ALA A 80 13.89 -12.45 10.84
C ALA A 80 12.81 -11.42 11.18
N MET A 81 13.15 -10.15 10.97
CA MET A 81 12.16 -9.08 10.87
C MET A 81 11.46 -9.17 9.51
N ILE A 82 10.13 -9.10 9.54
CA ILE A 82 9.28 -9.22 8.36
C ILE A 82 8.33 -8.02 8.32
N ASP A 83 8.44 -7.22 7.26
CA ASP A 83 7.57 -6.06 7.04
C ASP A 83 6.61 -6.34 5.89
N PHE A 84 5.32 -6.10 6.13
CA PHE A 84 4.26 -6.16 5.13
C PHE A 84 3.66 -4.77 4.88
N ALA A 85 3.25 -4.54 3.64
CA ALA A 85 2.41 -3.42 3.24
C ALA A 85 1.16 -3.94 2.52
N LEU A 86 -0.02 -3.59 3.05
CA LEU A 86 -1.32 -4.01 2.50
C LEU A 86 -1.95 -2.86 1.71
N PHE A 87 -2.35 -3.13 0.47
CA PHE A 87 -3.05 -2.14 -0.36
C PHE A 87 -4.56 -2.31 -0.31
N SER A 88 -5.27 -1.19 -0.43
CA SER A 88 -6.73 -1.19 -0.55
C SER A 88 -7.23 -1.75 -1.87
N THR A 89 -6.53 -1.45 -2.97
CA THR A 89 -6.94 -1.89 -4.30
C THR A 89 -5.80 -2.53 -5.07
N THR A 90 -6.12 -3.40 -6.02
CA THR A 90 -5.12 -3.93 -6.97
C THR A 90 -4.49 -2.80 -7.78
N TYR A 91 -5.22 -1.71 -8.02
CA TYR A 91 -4.70 -0.53 -8.71
C TYR A 91 -3.57 0.13 -7.91
N ASP A 92 -3.79 0.41 -6.62
CA ASP A 92 -2.77 1.04 -5.76
C ASP A 92 -1.53 0.16 -5.62
N PHE A 93 -1.74 -1.16 -5.48
CA PHE A 93 -0.68 -2.14 -5.52
C PHE A 93 0.14 -2.05 -6.81
N CYS A 94 -0.51 -2.07 -7.99
CA CYS A 94 0.18 -2.00 -9.27
C CYS A 94 0.94 -0.68 -9.45
N GLN A 95 0.33 0.45 -9.03
CA GLN A 95 0.92 1.77 -9.15
C GLN A 95 2.16 1.92 -8.25
N GLN A 96 2.10 1.41 -7.02
CA GLN A 96 3.19 1.52 -6.05
C GLN A 96 4.34 0.56 -6.37
N THR A 97 4.03 -0.70 -6.72
CA THR A 97 5.04 -1.75 -6.94
C THR A 97 5.55 -1.82 -8.39
N ARG A 98 4.91 -1.09 -9.31
CA ARG A 98 5.12 -1.17 -10.77
C ARG A 98 4.95 -2.58 -11.34
N SER A 99 4.24 -3.44 -10.62
CA SER A 99 4.04 -4.83 -10.97
C SER A 99 2.67 -5.06 -11.59
N PRO A 100 2.52 -6.08 -12.44
CA PRO A 100 1.24 -6.36 -13.08
C PRO A 100 0.23 -6.94 -12.10
N TRP A 101 -1.06 -6.73 -12.40
CA TRP A 101 -2.20 -7.10 -11.56
C TRP A 101 -2.36 -8.61 -11.30
N TRP A 102 -1.65 -9.47 -12.03
CA TRP A 102 -1.70 -10.92 -11.83
C TRP A 102 -0.69 -11.42 -10.77
N LEU A 103 0.22 -10.57 -10.28
CA LEU A 103 1.10 -10.93 -9.17
C LEU A 103 0.41 -10.69 -7.83
N SER A 104 0.31 -11.72 -6.99
CA SER A 104 -0.33 -11.64 -5.67
C SER A 104 0.44 -10.80 -4.66
N SER A 105 1.75 -10.73 -4.82
CA SER A 105 2.70 -10.13 -3.89
C SER A 105 3.99 -9.75 -4.62
N VAL A 106 4.75 -8.84 -4.00
CA VAL A 106 6.07 -8.41 -4.47
C VAL A 106 6.94 -8.12 -3.26
N TYR A 107 8.16 -8.66 -3.24
CA TYR A 107 9.17 -8.29 -2.27
C TYR A 107 10.12 -7.23 -2.83
N GLN A 108 10.17 -6.04 -2.22
CA GLN A 108 11.00 -4.92 -2.65
C GLN A 108 11.50 -4.13 -1.44
N ASN A 109 12.79 -3.79 -1.40
CA ASN A 109 13.40 -2.97 -0.34
C ASN A 109 13.14 -3.47 1.09
N GLY A 110 13.13 -4.79 1.29
CA GLY A 110 12.89 -5.39 2.61
C GLY A 110 11.42 -5.49 3.02
N VAL A 111 10.49 -5.09 2.15
CA VAL A 111 9.04 -5.08 2.42
C VAL A 111 8.32 -6.02 1.47
N ILE A 112 7.41 -6.82 2.02
CA ILE A 112 6.47 -7.65 1.28
C ILE A 112 5.21 -6.82 1.01
N TYR A 113 5.02 -6.44 -0.24
CA TYR A 113 3.83 -5.75 -0.72
C TYR A 113 2.79 -6.80 -1.12
N LEU A 114 1.60 -6.78 -0.53
CA LEU A 114 0.51 -7.71 -0.85
C LEU A 114 -0.59 -7.00 -1.64
N GLN A 115 -1.14 -7.68 -2.65
CA GLN A 115 -2.45 -7.30 -3.18
C GLN A 115 -3.52 -7.26 -2.08
N PRO A 116 -4.69 -6.64 -2.33
CA PRO A 116 -5.74 -6.55 -1.32
C PRO A 116 -6.06 -7.90 -0.70
N VAL A 117 -6.02 -7.97 0.63
CA VAL A 117 -6.19 -9.23 1.39
C VAL A 117 -7.49 -9.92 0.99
N ARG A 118 -8.56 -9.16 0.81
CA ARG A 118 -9.84 -9.65 0.30
C ARG A 118 -9.72 -10.38 -1.03
N VAL A 119 -8.98 -9.84 -2.00
CA VAL A 119 -8.78 -10.48 -3.32
C VAL A 119 -8.03 -11.80 -3.18
N LEU A 120 -6.99 -11.83 -2.36
CA LEU A 120 -6.21 -13.05 -2.11
C LEU A 120 -7.03 -14.11 -1.35
N HIS A 121 -7.86 -13.67 -0.42
CA HIS A 121 -8.78 -14.52 0.33
C HIS A 121 -9.88 -15.11 -0.57
N GLU A 122 -10.54 -14.29 -1.38
CA GLU A 122 -11.58 -14.73 -2.33
C GLU A 122 -11.04 -15.71 -3.38
N ARG A 123 -9.76 -15.60 -3.75
CA ARG A 123 -9.07 -16.56 -4.62
C ARG A 123 -8.63 -17.84 -3.90
N GLY A 124 -8.73 -17.90 -2.57
CA GLY A 124 -8.29 -19.03 -1.77
C GLY A 124 -6.77 -19.19 -1.65
N ILE A 125 -5.99 -18.14 -1.93
CA ILE A 125 -4.51 -18.21 -2.01
C ILE A 125 -3.79 -17.38 -0.95
N LEU A 126 -4.52 -16.69 -0.07
CA LEU A 126 -3.92 -15.78 0.93
C LEU A 126 -2.85 -16.46 1.78
N ALA A 127 -3.15 -17.64 2.32
CA ALA A 127 -2.22 -18.35 3.19
C ALA A 127 -0.96 -18.81 2.45
N ASP A 128 -1.13 -19.37 1.25
CA ASP A 128 -0.02 -19.84 0.41
C ASP A 128 0.90 -18.70 -0.03
N VAL A 129 0.31 -17.56 -0.40
CA VAL A 129 1.07 -16.36 -0.78
C VAL A 129 1.88 -15.85 0.41
N ILE A 130 1.27 -15.68 1.59
CA ILE A 130 2.01 -15.19 2.77
C ILE A 130 3.13 -16.17 3.14
N ARG A 131 2.84 -17.47 3.13
CA ARG A 131 3.85 -18.50 3.41
C ARG A 131 5.02 -18.44 2.42
N HIS A 132 4.72 -18.28 1.13
CA HIS A 132 5.72 -18.15 0.07
C HIS A 132 6.63 -16.95 0.30
N GLU A 133 6.06 -15.77 0.59
CA GLU A 133 6.85 -14.55 0.84
C GLU A 133 7.65 -14.62 2.14
N VAL A 134 7.09 -15.20 3.20
CA VAL A 134 7.83 -15.44 4.46
C VAL A 134 9.01 -16.37 4.23
N ALA A 135 8.85 -17.42 3.41
CA ALA A 135 9.95 -18.31 3.04
C ALA A 135 11.06 -17.56 2.30
N HIS A 136 10.71 -16.74 1.30
CA HIS A 136 11.68 -15.89 0.61
C HIS A 136 12.43 -14.98 1.58
N ARG A 137 11.72 -14.31 2.48
CA ARG A 137 12.36 -13.41 3.44
C ARG A 137 13.34 -14.11 4.38
N LEU A 138 12.99 -15.30 4.87
CA LEU A 138 13.86 -16.08 5.76
C LEU A 138 15.11 -16.60 5.01
N LEU A 139 14.95 -16.98 3.74
CA LEU A 139 16.05 -17.49 2.92
C LEU A 139 17.01 -16.39 2.46
N ASP A 140 16.49 -15.23 2.05
CA ASP A 140 17.31 -14.08 1.65
C ASP A 140 18.34 -13.70 2.73
N LEU A 141 17.92 -13.77 4.01
CA LEU A 141 18.79 -13.49 5.15
C LEU A 141 19.75 -14.62 5.50
N ALA A 142 19.44 -15.86 5.11
CA ALA A 142 20.36 -16.98 5.31
C ALA A 142 21.49 -16.99 4.27
N THR A 143 21.29 -16.34 3.13
CA THR A 143 22.26 -16.26 2.02
C THR A 143 23.03 -14.94 1.94
N ALA A 144 22.66 -13.95 2.75
CA ALA A 144 23.31 -12.64 2.84
C ALA A 144 24.45 -12.65 3.87
#